data_AF-A0A3R6APK5-F1
#
_entry.id   AF-A0A3R6APK5-F1
#
_cell.length_a   1.000
_cell.length_b   1.000
_cell.length_c   1.000
_cell.angle_alpha   90.00
_cell.angle_beta   90.00
_cell.angle_gamma   90.00
#
_symmetry.space_group_name_H-M   'P 1'
#
loop_
_entity.id
_entity.type
_entity.pdbx_description
1 polymer ?
#
loop_
_entity_poly.entity_id
_entity_poly.type
_entity_poly.pdbx_seq_one_letter_code
_entity_poly.pdbx_strand_id
1 'polypeptide(L)'
;MNFTQQVLGDYLNENKERQNWMRTFLKFERSLVGEETNQAMRLKIWNSVIFFNYLQAAMGGPREAGTAEQYHQAGKAFFEVIEKYQPEYIIVWGKRLWDNLPNVRWQDSYDIVVDGYPVATGAYLLSNGKQVKVMAVNHPSVGYSWDYWYKVIQRFLR
;
A
#
# COMPACT_ATOMS: atom_id res chain seq x y z
N MET A 1 14.55 -4.89 11.68
CA MET A 1 13.46 -4.21 10.92
C MET A 1 13.83 -2.77 10.55
N ASN A 2 15.09 -2.49 10.15
CA ASN A 2 15.60 -1.12 9.97
C ASN A 2 15.49 -0.60 8.52
N PHE A 3 15.36 -1.50 7.55
CA PHE A 3 15.36 -1.17 6.12
C PHE A 3 14.18 -0.28 5.70
N THR A 4 12.94 -0.67 6.03
CA THR A 4 11.74 0.12 5.66
C THR A 4 11.77 1.54 6.26
N GLN A 5 12.17 1.64 7.53
CA GLN A 5 12.28 2.93 8.22
C GLN A 5 13.38 3.79 7.61
N GLN A 6 14.52 3.21 7.25
CA GLN A 6 15.60 3.91 6.57
C GLN A 6 15.19 4.40 5.17
N VAL A 7 14.51 3.56 4.37
CA VAL A 7 14.02 3.93 3.04
C VAL A 7 13.03 5.09 3.12
N LEU A 8 12.08 5.05 4.07
CA LEU A 8 11.16 6.16 4.27
C LEU A 8 11.88 7.41 4.82
N GLY A 9 12.82 7.24 5.75
CA GLY A 9 13.62 8.34 6.27
C GLY A 9 14.40 9.06 5.16
N ASP A 10 15.04 8.30 4.28
CA ASP A 10 15.75 8.84 3.12
C ASP A 10 14.79 9.55 2.15
N TYR A 11 13.59 9.02 1.94
CA TYR A 11 12.59 9.63 1.06
C TYR A 11 12.04 10.95 1.63
N LEU A 12 11.79 10.99 2.94
CA LEU A 12 11.21 12.14 3.63
C LEU A 12 12.24 13.24 3.93
N ASN A 13 13.53 12.93 3.87
CA ASN A 13 14.60 13.91 4.05
C ASN A 13 14.74 14.82 2.82
N GLU A 14 14.48 16.12 2.98
CA GLU A 14 14.59 17.10 1.89
C GLU A 14 16.03 17.37 1.45
N ASN A 15 17.00 17.14 2.35
CA ASN A 15 18.43 17.33 2.08
C ASN A 15 19.06 16.13 1.37
N LYS A 16 18.31 15.03 1.20
CA LYS A 16 18.76 13.84 0.47
C LYS A 16 18.60 14.05 -1.02
N GLU A 17 19.66 13.76 -1.77
CA GLU A 17 19.59 13.72 -3.23
C GLU A 17 18.51 12.72 -3.68
N ARG A 18 17.69 13.15 -4.66
CA ARG A 18 16.56 12.35 -5.15
C ARG A 18 17.06 11.20 -5.99
N GLN A 19 16.68 9.99 -5.58
CA GLN A 19 16.99 8.75 -6.30
C GLN A 19 15.77 8.24 -7.07
N ASN A 20 16.00 7.48 -8.13
CA ASN A 20 14.93 6.96 -9.00
C ASN A 20 13.84 6.19 -8.24
N TRP A 21 14.21 5.41 -7.22
CA TRP A 21 13.24 4.64 -6.43
C TRP A 21 12.24 5.53 -5.67
N MET A 22 12.62 6.76 -5.33
CA MET A 22 11.77 7.74 -4.63
C MET A 22 10.54 8.14 -5.46
N ARG A 23 10.61 8.02 -6.80
CA ARG A 23 9.47 8.28 -7.69
C ARG A 23 8.28 7.38 -7.39
N THR A 24 8.51 6.20 -6.83
CA THR A 24 7.45 5.26 -6.40
C THR A 24 6.58 5.89 -5.33
N PHE A 25 7.20 6.39 -4.26
CA PHE A 25 6.54 7.05 -3.14
C PHE A 25 5.88 8.37 -3.58
N LEU A 26 6.56 9.15 -4.44
CA LEU A 26 6.04 10.41 -4.99
C LEU A 26 4.74 10.21 -5.78
N LYS A 27 4.68 9.20 -6.64
CA LYS A 27 3.47 8.93 -7.43
C LYS A 27 2.31 8.51 -6.54
N PHE A 28 2.58 7.73 -5.51
CA PHE A 28 1.56 7.30 -4.57
C PHE A 28 1.05 8.44 -3.69
N GLU A 29 1.92 9.28 -3.12
CA GLU A 29 1.44 10.39 -2.30
C GLU A 29 0.58 11.37 -3.12
N ARG A 30 0.94 11.60 -4.38
CA ARG A 30 0.15 12.43 -5.29
C ARG A 30 -1.20 11.80 -5.63
N SER A 31 -1.30 10.48 -5.71
CA SER A 31 -2.60 9.83 -5.93
C SER A 31 -3.50 9.85 -4.71
N LEU A 32 -2.99 10.13 -3.51
CA LEU A 32 -3.85 10.37 -2.34
C LEU A 32 -4.55 11.73 -2.41
N VAL A 33 -3.93 12.74 -3.04
CA VAL A 33 -4.35 14.14 -2.93
C VAL A 33 -4.73 14.80 -4.26
N GLY A 34 -4.35 14.22 -5.40
CA GLY A 34 -4.76 14.68 -6.73
C GLY A 34 -4.00 15.91 -7.23
N GLU A 35 -2.88 16.25 -6.61
CA GLU A 35 -2.05 17.39 -6.97
C GLU A 35 -0.56 17.14 -6.71
N GLU A 36 0.29 18.04 -7.19
CA GLU A 36 1.71 17.99 -6.89
C GLU A 36 1.99 18.32 -5.42
N THR A 37 2.77 17.46 -4.77
CA THR A 37 3.09 17.59 -3.35
C THR A 37 4.39 18.35 -3.13
N ASN A 38 4.36 19.34 -2.23
CA ASN A 38 5.55 19.95 -1.65
C ASN A 38 6.02 19.17 -0.41
N GLN A 39 7.13 19.59 0.20
CA GLN A 39 7.72 18.90 1.36
C GLN A 39 6.79 18.87 2.58
N ALA A 40 6.10 19.98 2.89
CA ALA A 40 5.18 20.03 4.02
C ALA A 40 4.00 19.06 3.84
N MET A 41 3.43 19.01 2.65
CA MET A 41 2.34 18.10 2.31
C MET A 41 2.79 16.64 2.30
N ARG A 42 3.99 16.35 1.78
CA ARG A 42 4.61 15.02 1.87
C ARG A 42 4.69 14.54 3.32
N LEU A 43 5.25 15.34 4.22
CA LEU A 43 5.35 14.99 5.64
C LEU A 43 3.96 14.77 6.25
N LYS A 44 2.98 15.63 5.95
CA LYS A 44 1.60 15.47 6.42
C LYS A 44 1.01 14.12 6.00
N ILE A 45 1.17 13.74 4.73
CA ILE A 45 0.65 12.47 4.19
C ILE A 45 1.34 11.27 4.84
N TRP A 46 2.67 11.24 4.88
CA TRP A 46 3.39 10.06 5.37
C TRP A 46 3.33 9.89 6.89
N ASN A 47 3.03 10.97 7.63
CA ASN A 47 2.72 10.90 9.05
C ASN A 47 1.28 10.43 9.35
N SER A 48 0.38 10.42 8.36
CA SER A 48 -1.00 9.97 8.51
C SER A 48 -1.23 8.52 8.06
N VAL A 49 -0.18 7.81 7.62
CA VAL A 49 -0.29 6.43 7.13
C VAL A 49 0.64 5.49 7.86
N ILE A 50 0.28 4.21 7.86
CA ILE A 50 1.18 3.13 8.24
C ILE A 50 1.68 2.49 6.95
N PHE A 51 2.98 2.53 6.73
CA PHE A 51 3.61 1.85 5.60
C PHE A 51 4.22 0.52 6.05
N PHE A 52 3.80 -0.56 5.41
CA PHE A 52 4.20 -1.92 5.77
C PHE A 52 4.64 -2.69 4.53
N ASN A 53 5.88 -3.16 4.52
CA ASN A 53 6.36 -4.11 3.52
C ASN A 53 5.89 -5.51 3.93
N TYR A 54 5.05 -6.12 3.11
CA TYR A 54 4.43 -7.41 3.42
C TYR A 54 5.47 -8.53 3.55
N LEU A 55 6.29 -8.73 2.51
CA LEU A 55 7.43 -9.63 2.60
C LEU A 55 8.57 -8.94 3.36
N GLN A 56 8.95 -9.51 4.51
CA GLN A 56 9.98 -8.96 5.39
C GLN A 56 11.41 -9.44 5.06
N ALA A 57 11.58 -10.23 4.00
CA ALA A 57 12.88 -10.71 3.53
C ALA A 57 13.44 -9.79 2.43
N ALA A 58 14.74 -9.53 2.47
CA ALA A 58 15.44 -8.97 1.31
C ALA A 58 15.45 -10.05 0.21
N MET A 59 14.65 -9.84 -0.83
CA MET A 59 14.72 -10.68 -2.03
C MET A 59 16.10 -10.50 -2.66
N GLY A 60 16.76 -11.60 -3.07
CA GLY A 60 18.17 -11.62 -3.46
C GLY A 60 18.48 -10.82 -4.72
N GLY A 61 17.47 -10.46 -5.51
CA GLY A 61 17.61 -9.56 -6.65
C GLY A 61 16.30 -8.95 -7.15
N PRO A 62 16.39 -8.04 -8.14
CA PRO A 62 15.22 -7.47 -8.81
C PRO A 62 14.37 -8.57 -9.46
N ARG A 63 13.05 -8.54 -9.23
CA ARG A 63 12.02 -9.42 -9.82
C ARG A 63 11.91 -10.83 -9.26
N GLU A 64 12.67 -11.22 -8.24
CA GLU A 64 12.39 -12.47 -7.52
C GLU A 64 11.06 -12.35 -6.75
N ALA A 65 10.22 -13.38 -6.84
CA ALA A 65 9.00 -13.49 -6.07
C ALA A 65 9.28 -14.26 -4.77
N GLY A 66 8.69 -13.83 -3.65
CA GLY A 66 8.73 -14.62 -2.43
C GLY A 66 8.09 -15.99 -2.63
N THR A 67 8.51 -16.98 -1.86
CA THR A 67 7.86 -18.31 -1.86
C THR A 67 6.48 -18.24 -1.22
N ALA A 68 5.62 -19.21 -1.50
CA ALA A 68 4.28 -19.30 -0.89
C ALA A 68 4.37 -19.29 0.66
N GLU A 69 5.36 -19.99 1.22
CA GLU A 69 5.62 -20.02 2.66
C GLU A 69 6.00 -18.64 3.21
N GLN A 70 6.79 -17.85 2.47
CA GLN A 70 7.14 -16.49 2.88
C GLN A 70 5.91 -15.58 2.89
N TYR A 71 5.00 -15.69 1.93
CA TYR A 71 3.73 -14.95 1.93
C TYR A 71 2.81 -15.38 3.09
N HIS A 72 2.74 -16.68 3.36
CA HIS A 72 1.94 -17.19 4.48
C HIS A 72 2.50 -16.73 5.84
N GLN A 73 3.83 -16.76 6.03
CA GLN A 73 4.47 -16.26 7.25
C GLN A 73 4.29 -14.75 7.40
N ALA A 74 4.43 -13.98 6.31
CA ALA A 74 4.17 -12.55 6.28
C ALA A 74 2.74 -12.20 6.70
N GLY A 75 1.77 -13.07 6.39
CA GLY A 75 0.37 -12.91 6.80
C GLY A 75 0.18 -12.79 8.31
N LYS A 76 0.98 -13.51 9.11
CA LYS A 76 0.92 -13.41 10.58
C LYS A 76 1.31 -12.01 11.06
N ALA A 77 2.46 -11.51 10.60
CA ALA A 77 2.93 -10.16 10.94
C ALA A 77 1.98 -9.07 10.43
N PHE A 78 1.37 -9.28 9.25
CA PHE A 78 0.35 -8.39 8.72
C PHE A 78 -0.87 -8.30 9.66
N PHE A 79 -1.40 -9.44 10.12
CA PHE A 79 -2.52 -9.44 11.07
C PHE A 79 -2.18 -8.77 12.40
N GLU A 80 -0.98 -9.00 12.94
CA GLU A 80 -0.52 -8.30 14.15
C GLU A 80 -0.55 -6.77 13.99
N VAL A 81 -0.14 -6.27 12.82
CA VAL A 81 -0.15 -4.83 12.53
C VAL A 81 -1.57 -4.28 12.42
N ILE A 82 -2.46 -4.92 11.65
CA ILE A 82 -3.82 -4.39 11.46
C ILE A 82 -4.70 -4.54 12.71
N GLU A 83 -4.47 -5.56 13.54
CA GLU A 83 -5.13 -5.71 14.85
C GLU A 83 -4.66 -4.65 15.83
N LYS A 84 -3.36 -4.34 15.84
CA LYS A 84 -2.78 -3.30 16.72
C LYS A 84 -3.27 -1.90 16.36
N TYR A 85 -3.18 -1.53 15.08
CA TYR A 85 -3.42 -0.15 14.65
C TYR A 85 -4.85 0.10 14.15
N GLN A 86 -5.60 -0.97 13.87
CA GLN A 86 -7.00 -0.92 13.44
C GLN A 86 -7.27 0.14 12.36
N PRO A 87 -6.55 0.13 11.23
CA PRO A 87 -6.79 1.09 10.17
C PRO A 87 -8.22 0.92 9.63
N GLU A 88 -8.79 1.97 9.06
CA GLU A 88 -10.08 1.87 8.36
C GLU A 88 -9.90 1.32 6.93
N TYR A 89 -8.74 1.62 6.32
CA TYR A 89 -8.44 1.35 4.93
C TYR A 89 -7.03 0.79 4.76
N ILE A 90 -6.87 -0.14 3.83
CA ILE A 90 -5.59 -0.65 3.36
C ILE A 90 -5.53 -0.52 1.84
N ILE A 91 -4.44 0.05 1.34
CA ILE A 91 -4.17 0.18 -0.09
C ILE A 91 -2.96 -0.67 -0.43
N VAL A 92 -3.19 -1.73 -1.21
CA VAL A 92 -2.20 -2.76 -1.54
C VAL A 92 -1.48 -2.39 -2.82
N TRP A 93 -0.15 -2.36 -2.79
CA TRP A 93 0.66 -2.02 -3.96
C TRP A 93 0.95 -3.25 -4.82
N GLY A 94 0.18 -3.41 -5.90
CA GLY A 94 0.45 -4.38 -6.97
C GLY A 94 -0.38 -5.66 -6.88
N LYS A 95 -0.78 -6.16 -8.05
CA LYS A 95 -1.60 -7.37 -8.23
C LYS A 95 -0.98 -8.62 -7.59
N ARG A 96 0.33 -8.80 -7.70
CA ARG A 96 0.99 -9.98 -7.12
C ARG A 96 0.78 -10.07 -5.61
N LEU A 97 0.89 -8.95 -4.89
CA LEU A 97 0.65 -8.94 -3.45
C LEU A 97 -0.83 -9.20 -3.16
N TRP A 98 -1.73 -8.55 -3.90
CA TRP A 98 -3.17 -8.80 -3.80
C TRP A 98 -3.53 -10.29 -3.91
N ASP A 99 -3.03 -10.97 -4.95
CA ASP A 99 -3.28 -12.39 -5.19
C ASP A 99 -2.71 -13.32 -4.11
N ASN A 100 -1.77 -12.82 -3.28
CA ASN A 100 -1.13 -13.56 -2.19
C ASN A 100 -1.51 -13.05 -0.79
N LEU A 101 -2.52 -12.18 -0.69
CA LEU A 101 -3.05 -11.76 0.59
C LEU A 101 -3.68 -12.95 1.32
N PRO A 102 -3.65 -12.98 2.66
CA PRO A 102 -4.33 -14.02 3.42
C PRO A 102 -5.82 -13.98 3.13
N ASN A 103 -6.44 -15.12 2.87
CA ASN A 103 -7.89 -15.23 2.68
C ASN A 103 -8.63 -15.50 4.02
N VAL A 104 -7.91 -15.60 5.13
CA VAL A 104 -8.47 -15.78 6.47
C VAL A 104 -9.14 -14.48 6.92
N ARG A 105 -10.38 -14.58 7.45
CA ARG A 105 -11.21 -13.42 7.86
C ARG A 105 -11.49 -12.42 6.73
N TRP A 106 -11.34 -12.86 5.49
CA TRP A 106 -11.66 -12.07 4.31
C TRP A 106 -13.17 -12.00 4.08
N GLN A 107 -13.62 -10.85 3.61
CA GLN A 107 -14.99 -10.60 3.17
C GLN A 107 -14.92 -10.00 1.76
N ASP A 108 -15.62 -10.62 0.82
CA ASP A 108 -15.72 -10.11 -0.54
C ASP A 108 -16.50 -8.79 -0.56
N SER A 109 -16.11 -7.92 -1.48
CA SER A 109 -16.76 -6.63 -1.72
C SER A 109 -16.91 -6.41 -3.22
N TYR A 110 -17.76 -5.47 -3.60
CA TYR A 110 -17.93 -5.07 -5.00
C TYR A 110 -16.71 -4.30 -5.49
N ASP A 111 -16.29 -4.60 -6.72
CA ASP A 111 -15.24 -3.84 -7.39
C ASP A 111 -15.63 -2.37 -7.56
N ILE A 112 -14.65 -1.48 -7.41
CA ILE A 112 -14.80 -0.08 -7.76
C ILE A 112 -14.56 0.05 -9.26
N VAL A 113 -15.54 0.53 -10.03
CA VAL A 113 -15.40 0.75 -11.47
C VAL A 113 -15.17 2.23 -11.77
N VAL A 114 -13.99 2.59 -12.28
CA VAL A 114 -13.65 3.96 -12.71
C VAL A 114 -13.23 3.94 -14.16
N ASP A 115 -13.79 4.85 -14.97
CA ASP A 115 -13.48 4.99 -16.41
C ASP A 115 -13.58 3.65 -17.18
N GLY A 116 -14.51 2.77 -16.76
CA GLY A 116 -14.73 1.45 -17.37
C GLY A 116 -13.83 0.33 -16.85
N TYR A 117 -12.89 0.61 -15.94
CA TYR A 117 -11.96 -0.36 -15.40
C TYR A 117 -12.33 -0.76 -13.96
N PRO A 118 -12.52 -2.05 -13.68
CA PRO A 118 -12.76 -2.54 -12.32
C PRO A 118 -11.48 -2.56 -11.50
N VAL A 119 -11.60 -2.24 -10.22
CA VAL A 119 -10.55 -2.31 -9.22
C VAL A 119 -11.04 -3.17 -8.06
N ALA A 120 -10.30 -4.25 -7.82
CA ALA A 120 -10.63 -5.24 -6.81
C ALA A 120 -10.67 -4.62 -5.41
N THR A 121 -11.72 -4.95 -4.65
CA THR A 121 -11.85 -4.59 -3.24
C THR A 121 -12.27 -5.79 -2.39
N GLY A 122 -12.09 -5.65 -1.08
CA GLY A 122 -12.59 -6.59 -0.08
C GLY A 122 -12.41 -5.99 1.30
N ALA A 123 -12.54 -6.81 2.34
CA ALA A 123 -12.31 -6.37 3.70
C ALA A 123 -11.76 -7.50 4.58
N TYR A 124 -11.00 -7.12 5.60
CA TYR A 124 -10.67 -8.00 6.71
C TYR A 124 -11.57 -7.72 7.91
N LEU A 125 -12.10 -8.77 8.52
CA LEU A 125 -12.77 -8.69 9.81
C LEU A 125 -11.74 -8.86 10.95
N LEU A 126 -11.55 -7.83 11.76
CA LEU A 126 -10.67 -7.88 12.92
C LEU A 126 -11.30 -8.63 14.09
N SER A 127 -10.48 -9.01 15.08
CA SER A 127 -10.91 -9.71 16.29
C SER A 127 -11.99 -8.96 17.09
N ASN A 128 -12.00 -7.64 17.02
CA ASN A 128 -13.00 -6.78 17.68
C ASN A 128 -14.26 -6.52 16.83
N GLY A 129 -14.40 -7.20 15.68
CA GLY A 129 -15.53 -7.04 14.77
C GLY A 129 -15.45 -5.83 13.83
N LYS A 130 -14.41 -4.99 13.92
CA LYS A 130 -14.19 -3.90 12.96
C LYS A 130 -13.83 -4.47 11.59
N GLN A 131 -14.45 -3.92 10.55
CA GLN A 131 -14.04 -4.18 9.16
C GLN A 131 -12.95 -3.21 8.73
N VAL A 132 -11.92 -3.73 8.07
CA VAL A 132 -10.86 -2.97 7.42
C VAL A 132 -11.01 -3.14 5.93
N LYS A 133 -11.40 -2.10 5.22
CA LYS A 133 -11.57 -2.13 3.76
C LYS A 133 -10.21 -2.24 3.10
N VAL A 134 -10.11 -3.01 2.02
CA VAL A 134 -8.87 -3.23 1.26
C VAL A 134 -9.13 -3.01 -0.23
N MET A 135 -8.21 -2.32 -0.90
CA MET A 135 -8.19 -2.24 -2.36
C MET A 135 -6.78 -2.51 -2.89
N ALA A 136 -6.68 -2.90 -4.17
CA ALA A 136 -5.40 -2.98 -4.87
C ALA A 136 -5.21 -1.79 -5.81
N VAL A 137 -3.99 -1.25 -5.83
CA VAL A 137 -3.51 -0.35 -6.88
C VAL A 137 -2.44 -1.03 -7.72
N ASN A 138 -2.21 -0.55 -8.95
CA ASN A 138 -0.98 -0.90 -9.66
C ASN A 138 0.22 -0.51 -8.79
N HIS A 139 1.30 -1.29 -8.82
CA HIS A 139 2.46 -0.91 -8.02
C HIS A 139 3.04 0.41 -8.58
N PRO A 140 3.28 1.46 -7.76
CA PRO A 140 3.64 2.80 -8.27
C PRO A 140 4.94 2.86 -9.09
N SER A 141 5.79 1.83 -8.99
CA SER A 141 7.00 1.68 -9.81
C SER A 141 6.74 1.22 -11.25
N VAL A 142 5.55 0.71 -11.58
CA VAL A 142 5.20 0.20 -12.92
C VAL A 142 3.89 0.83 -13.42
N GLY A 143 3.96 1.59 -14.52
CA GLY A 143 2.75 2.10 -15.20
C GLY A 143 1.67 2.67 -14.26
N TYR A 144 2.01 3.73 -13.52
CA TYR A 144 1.13 4.31 -12.50
C TYR A 144 0.84 5.79 -12.80
N SER A 145 -0.39 6.06 -13.25
CA SER A 145 -0.95 7.41 -13.43
C SER A 145 -1.61 7.83 -12.11
N TRP A 146 -1.02 8.82 -11.45
CA TRP A 146 -1.49 9.25 -10.13
C TRP A 146 -2.84 9.96 -10.20
N ASP A 147 -3.16 10.60 -11.33
CA ASP A 147 -4.42 11.25 -11.62
C ASP A 147 -5.58 10.25 -11.77
N TYR A 148 -5.36 9.12 -12.47
CA TYR A 148 -6.33 8.03 -12.50
C TYR A 148 -6.51 7.41 -11.11
N TRP A 149 -5.42 7.06 -10.43
CA TRP A 149 -5.50 6.41 -9.12
C TRP A 149 -6.10 7.31 -8.05
N TYR A 150 -5.96 8.63 -8.16
CA TYR A 150 -6.67 9.59 -7.33
C TYR A 150 -8.19 9.42 -7.43
N LYS A 151 -8.76 9.33 -8.64
CA LYS A 151 -10.20 9.11 -8.83
C LYS A 151 -10.66 7.81 -8.15
N VAL A 152 -9.88 6.75 -8.26
CA VAL A 152 -10.19 5.44 -7.65
C VAL A 152 -10.11 5.51 -6.13
N ILE A 153 -8.99 6.02 -5.59
CA ILE A 153 -8.76 6.11 -4.15
C ILE A 153 -9.83 7.00 -3.49
N GLN A 154 -10.22 8.11 -4.13
CA GLN A 154 -11.29 8.97 -3.63
C GLN A 154 -12.67 8.32 -3.65
N ARG A 155 -12.91 7.24 -4.42
CA ARG A 155 -14.13 6.43 -4.29
C ARG A 155 -14.01 5.40 -3.18
N PHE A 156 -12.81 4.88 -2.94
CA PHE A 156 -12.54 3.89 -1.91
C PHE A 156 -12.58 4.47 -0.49
N LEU A 157 -12.03 5.68 -0.29
CA LEU A 157 -11.95 6.35 1.02
C LEU A 157 -13.26 7.02 1.46
N ARG A 158 -14.40 6.70 0.83
CA ARG A 158 -15.73 7.24 1.15
C ARG A 158 -16.47 6.40 2.18
#